data_AF-A0A6I4I818-F1
#
_entry.id   AF-A0A6I4I818-F1
#
_cell.length_a   1.000
_cell.length_b   1.000
_cell.length_c   1.000
_cell.angle_alpha   90.00
_cell.angle_beta   90.00
_cell.angle_gamma   90.00
#
_symmetry.space_group_name_H-M   'P 1'
#
loop_
_entity.id
_entity.type
_entity.pdbx_description
1 polymer ?
#
loop_
_entity_poly.entity_id
_entity_poly.type
_entity_poly.pdbx_seq_one_letter_code
_entity_poly.pdbx_strand_id
1 'polypeptide(L)'
;MSLYDFDDPAFEKLDKVSYYHEKWGNRWERSKTTFLFAVVFIVGLMTFTIMLNRHAESIWKKVNVNTPIYTDSSWLSYKHVSEDITYRLVRPINAKEINTMDIPEWKKQRLIAELETSAEFNKPVMIYSALSFQKDSIFKYKTAFIGSCIKKDSVTAMMQTDSLVPRSEKWFGFKPNMKLALINQNFKLPENYVYADDLYYVKPADIKLGGEPSILKKAVKTKL
;
A
#
# COMPACT_ATOMS: atom_id res chain seq x y z
N MET A 1 74.85 -32.83 11.91
CA MET A 1 74.21 -33.32 13.13
C MET A 1 73.19 -32.27 13.53
N SER A 2 71.93 -32.51 13.17
CA SER A 2 70.79 -31.63 13.44
C SER A 2 70.45 -31.70 14.92
N LEU A 3 70.38 -30.57 15.60
CA LEU A 3 69.83 -30.47 16.95
C LEU A 3 69.33 -29.05 17.11
N TYR A 4 68.03 -28.87 16.91
CA TYR A 4 67.07 -28.38 17.90
C TYR A 4 65.80 -28.00 17.15
N ASP A 5 65.00 -29.03 16.81
CA ASP A 5 63.56 -28.86 16.68
C ASP A 5 63.03 -28.45 18.05
N PHE A 6 62.84 -27.14 18.24
CA PHE A 6 62.14 -26.59 19.39
C PHE A 6 60.62 -26.79 19.16
N ASP A 7 60.18 -28.04 19.29
CA ASP A 7 58.77 -28.38 19.51
C ASP A 7 58.41 -28.03 20.97
N ASP A 8 58.43 -26.74 21.32
CA ASP A 8 57.98 -26.29 22.63
C ASP A 8 56.45 -26.08 22.60
N PRO A 9 55.66 -26.94 23.25
CA PRO A 9 54.20 -26.83 23.28
C PRO A 9 53.70 -25.55 23.96
N ALA A 10 54.57 -24.78 24.62
CA ALA A 10 54.25 -23.46 25.15
C ALA A 10 54.13 -22.39 24.06
N PHE A 11 54.98 -22.43 23.02
CA PHE A 11 54.93 -21.48 21.90
C PHE A 11 53.68 -21.72 21.03
N GLU A 12 53.33 -22.98 20.78
CA GLU A 12 52.13 -23.35 20.03
C GLU A 12 50.84 -22.94 20.77
N LYS A 13 50.86 -22.90 22.11
CA LYS A 13 49.75 -22.41 22.94
C LYS A 13 49.62 -20.88 22.89
N LEU A 14 50.74 -20.14 22.90
CA LEU A 14 50.73 -18.68 22.82
C LEU A 14 50.22 -18.19 21.46
N ASP A 15 50.61 -18.86 20.36
CA ASP A 15 50.12 -18.55 19.02
C ASP A 15 48.63 -18.85 18.86
N LYS A 16 48.13 -19.94 19.46
CA LYS A 16 46.69 -20.23 19.50
C LYS A 16 45.94 -19.14 20.27
N VAL A 17 46.44 -18.68 21.42
CA VAL A 17 45.79 -17.62 22.21
C VAL A 17 45.76 -16.28 21.45
N SER A 18 46.85 -15.90 20.78
CA SER A 18 46.90 -14.66 19.97
C SER A 18 45.93 -14.72 18.78
N TYR A 19 45.90 -15.87 18.07
CA TYR A 19 44.98 -16.13 16.95
C TYR A 19 43.51 -16.06 17.39
N TYR A 20 43.16 -16.61 18.55
CA TYR A 20 41.82 -16.47 19.08
C TYR A 20 41.55 -15.01 19.45
N HIS A 21 42.45 -14.31 20.15
CA HIS A 21 42.24 -12.90 20.54
C HIS A 21 41.97 -11.99 19.34
N GLU A 22 42.72 -12.15 18.24
CA GLU A 22 42.54 -11.38 17.01
C GLU A 22 41.23 -11.75 16.30
N LYS A 23 40.88 -13.04 16.25
CA LYS A 23 39.62 -13.51 15.63
C LYS A 23 38.37 -13.09 16.42
N TRP A 24 38.44 -13.10 17.76
CA TRP A 24 37.38 -12.62 18.64
C TRP A 24 37.25 -11.09 18.59
N GLY A 25 38.37 -10.36 18.56
CA GLY A 25 38.40 -8.91 18.36
C GLY A 25 37.77 -8.48 17.04
N ASN A 26 38.17 -9.12 15.93
CA ASN A 26 37.61 -8.85 14.60
C ASN A 26 36.11 -9.21 14.50
N ARG A 27 35.64 -10.25 15.20
CA ARG A 27 34.19 -10.57 15.29
C ARG A 27 33.42 -9.51 16.08
N TRP A 28 34.00 -9.00 17.15
CA TRP A 28 33.39 -7.98 18.00
C TRP A 28 33.34 -6.60 17.32
N GLU A 29 34.34 -6.24 16.53
CA GLU A 29 34.29 -5.01 15.73
C GLU A 29 33.33 -5.11 14.54
N ARG A 30 33.25 -6.26 13.88
CA ARG A 30 32.24 -6.54 12.84
C ARG A 30 30.81 -6.53 13.41
N SER A 31 30.59 -7.02 14.63
CA SER A 31 29.27 -6.97 15.27
C SER A 31 28.87 -5.54 15.65
N LYS A 32 29.81 -4.72 16.14
CA LYS A 32 29.58 -3.29 16.43
C LYS A 32 29.23 -2.48 15.19
N THR A 33 29.98 -2.65 14.10
CA THR A 33 29.70 -1.97 12.83
C THR A 33 28.35 -2.41 12.25
N THR A 34 28.07 -3.71 12.25
CA THR A 34 26.76 -4.25 11.83
C THR A 34 25.61 -3.70 12.67
N PHE A 35 25.80 -3.59 13.99
CA PHE A 35 24.81 -2.99 14.90
C PHE A 35 24.60 -1.50 14.61
N LEU A 36 25.68 -0.74 14.38
CA LEU A 36 25.60 0.68 13.98
C LEU A 36 24.85 0.85 12.66
N PHE A 37 25.13 0.02 11.65
CA PHE A 37 24.39 0.02 10.39
C PHE A 37 22.90 -0.32 10.60
N ALA A 38 22.59 -1.30 11.44
CA ALA A 38 21.21 -1.67 11.75
C ALA A 38 20.47 -0.51 12.44
N VAL A 39 21.09 0.17 13.40
CA VAL A 39 20.52 1.35 14.07
C VAL A 39 20.28 2.49 13.07
N VAL A 40 21.26 2.82 12.23
CA VAL A 40 21.10 3.87 11.20
C VAL A 40 20.00 3.49 10.21
N PHE A 41 19.92 2.22 9.80
CA PHE A 41 18.88 1.72 8.91
C PHE A 41 17.49 1.82 9.55
N ILE A 42 17.34 1.42 10.81
CA ILE A 42 16.08 1.52 11.56
C ILE A 42 15.65 2.98 11.72
N VAL A 43 16.58 3.88 12.09
CA VAL A 43 16.30 5.32 12.19
C VAL A 43 15.94 5.90 10.82
N GLY A 44 16.62 5.47 9.75
CA GLY A 44 16.29 5.81 8.37
C GLY A 44 14.86 5.40 7.99
N LEU A 45 14.46 4.17 8.32
CA LEU A 45 13.10 3.68 8.09
C LEU A 45 12.05 4.46 8.90
N MET A 46 12.34 4.75 10.18
CA MET A 46 11.44 5.56 11.02
C MET A 46 11.26 6.98 10.46
N THR A 47 12.34 7.65 10.09
CA THR A 47 12.26 9.00 9.52
C THR A 47 11.55 9.02 8.16
N PHE A 48 11.77 8.00 7.33
CA PHE A 48 11.08 7.83 6.05
C PHE A 48 9.57 7.62 6.22
N THR A 49 9.15 6.76 7.15
CA THR A 49 7.71 6.55 7.43
C THR A 49 7.03 7.81 7.98
N ILE A 50 7.71 8.59 8.82
CA ILE A 50 7.22 9.90 9.29
C ILE A 50 7.04 10.88 8.12
N MET A 51 8.00 10.92 7.19
CA MET A 51 7.91 11.77 5.99
C MET A 51 6.69 11.40 5.13
N LEU A 52 6.45 10.12 4.87
CA LEU A 52 5.28 9.65 4.12
C LEU A 52 3.97 10.02 4.80
N ASN A 53 3.87 9.83 6.13
CA ASN A 53 2.68 10.20 6.89
C ASN A 53 2.41 11.70 6.85
N ARG A 54 3.45 12.53 7.01
CA ARG A 54 3.32 14.00 6.90
C ARG A 54 2.90 14.43 5.50
N HIS A 55 3.42 13.76 4.46
CA HIS A 55 3.03 14.02 3.08
C HIS A 55 1.55 13.70 2.86
N ALA A 56 1.10 12.50 3.25
CA ALA A 56 -0.30 12.10 3.16
C ALA A 56 -1.22 13.03 3.95
N GLU A 57 -0.81 13.48 5.14
CA GLU A 57 -1.58 14.43 5.95
C GLU A 57 -1.66 15.82 5.30
N SER A 58 -0.57 16.30 4.70
CA SER A 58 -0.54 17.55 3.95
C SER A 58 -1.49 17.50 2.76
N ILE A 59 -1.50 16.39 2.03
CA ILE A 59 -2.44 16.16 0.94
C ILE A 59 -3.88 16.15 1.46
N TRP A 60 -4.14 15.40 2.54
CA TRP A 60 -5.45 15.35 3.19
C TRP A 60 -5.99 16.73 3.52
N LYS A 61 -5.17 17.63 4.06
CA LYS A 61 -5.59 18.99 4.43
C LYS A 61 -5.87 19.87 3.22
N LYS A 62 -5.17 19.67 2.10
CA LYS A 62 -5.26 20.53 0.91
C LYS A 62 -6.35 20.13 -0.08
N VAL A 63 -6.77 18.88 -0.10
CA VAL A 63 -7.83 18.41 -1.00
C VAL A 63 -9.19 18.81 -0.47
N ASN A 64 -9.95 19.50 -1.33
CA ASN A 64 -11.36 19.84 -1.16
C ASN A 64 -12.22 19.14 -2.20
N VAL A 65 -13.54 19.18 -2.03
CA VAL A 65 -14.49 18.74 -3.07
C VAL A 65 -14.21 19.49 -4.38
N ASN A 66 -14.34 18.79 -5.50
CA ASN A 66 -14.00 19.20 -6.86
C ASN A 66 -12.51 19.39 -7.16
N THR A 67 -11.62 19.11 -6.21
CA THR A 67 -10.17 19.12 -6.49
C THR A 67 -9.84 18.04 -7.52
N PRO A 68 -9.15 18.37 -8.62
CA PRO A 68 -8.71 17.38 -9.59
C PRO A 68 -7.64 16.47 -8.99
N ILE A 69 -7.79 15.17 -9.20
CA ILE A 69 -6.90 14.12 -8.71
C ILE A 69 -6.07 13.62 -9.88
N TYR A 70 -4.74 13.59 -9.70
CA TYR A 70 -3.79 13.13 -10.70
C TYR A 70 -2.97 11.95 -10.18
N THR A 71 -2.59 11.04 -11.08
CA THR A 71 -1.62 9.97 -10.78
C THR A 71 -0.24 10.56 -10.52
N ASP A 72 0.56 9.94 -9.64
CA ASP A 72 1.94 10.36 -9.42
C ASP A 72 2.88 9.91 -10.57
N SER A 73 3.99 10.63 -10.73
CA SER A 73 5.08 10.35 -11.67
C SER A 73 5.73 8.98 -11.48
N SER A 74 5.73 8.44 -10.26
CA SER A 74 6.21 7.08 -9.97
C SER A 74 5.49 6.03 -10.81
N TRP A 75 4.22 6.26 -11.17
CA TRP A 75 3.42 5.33 -11.97
C TRP A 75 3.82 5.32 -13.45
N LEU A 76 4.37 6.43 -13.94
CA LEU A 76 4.85 6.53 -15.32
C LEU A 76 6.23 5.85 -15.46
N SER A 77 6.93 5.60 -14.36
CA SER A 77 8.28 5.03 -14.33
C SER A 77 8.32 3.51 -14.26
N TYR A 78 7.31 2.84 -13.69
CA TYR A 78 7.32 1.38 -13.53
C TYR A 78 6.85 0.65 -14.80
N LYS A 79 7.57 -0.44 -15.14
CA LYS A 79 7.42 -1.23 -16.38
C LYS A 79 6.28 -2.24 -16.36
N HIS A 80 5.69 -2.50 -15.20
CA HIS A 80 4.59 -3.43 -15.03
C HIS A 80 3.41 -2.69 -14.41
N VAL A 81 2.24 -3.00 -14.95
CA VAL A 81 0.94 -2.35 -14.72
C VAL A 81 0.79 -1.87 -13.27
N SER A 82 0.63 -0.56 -13.08
CA SER A 82 0.19 0.01 -11.80
C SER A 82 -1.29 -0.33 -11.63
N GLU A 83 -1.57 -1.56 -11.20
CA GLU A 83 -2.88 -2.18 -11.43
C GLU A 83 -3.93 -1.82 -10.36
N ASP A 84 -3.54 -1.57 -9.10
CA ASP A 84 -4.52 -1.58 -7.99
C ASP A 84 -4.39 -0.40 -7.01
N ILE A 85 -4.79 0.80 -7.44
CA ILE A 85 -4.78 2.00 -6.59
C ILE A 85 -6.17 2.54 -6.25
N THR A 86 -7.20 1.95 -6.87
CA THR A 86 -8.58 2.33 -6.58
C THR A 86 -9.23 1.30 -5.70
N TYR A 87 -10.13 1.79 -4.86
CA TYR A 87 -10.86 0.99 -3.90
C TYR A 87 -12.35 1.26 -4.04
N ARG A 88 -13.16 0.31 -3.58
CA ARG A 88 -14.61 0.42 -3.47
C ARG A 88 -15.00 0.23 -2.01
N LEU A 89 -15.87 1.10 -1.53
CA LEU A 89 -16.53 0.89 -0.25
C LEU A 89 -17.64 -0.14 -0.45
N VAL A 90 -17.54 -1.24 0.28
CA VAL A 90 -18.57 -2.27 0.30
C VAL A 90 -19.11 -2.42 1.71
N ARG A 91 -20.39 -2.77 1.81
CA ARG A 91 -21.05 -3.01 3.08
C ARG A 91 -21.75 -4.36 3.04
N PRO A 92 -22.00 -4.97 4.21
CA PRO A 92 -22.88 -6.12 4.27
C PRO A 92 -24.24 -5.79 3.67
N ILE A 93 -24.83 -6.78 3.02
CA ILE A 93 -26.21 -6.72 2.60
C ILE A 93 -27.11 -6.59 3.82
N ASN A 94 -28.18 -5.78 3.76
CA ASN A 94 -29.10 -5.64 4.87
C ASN A 94 -30.28 -6.63 4.76
N ALA A 95 -31.02 -6.81 5.86
CA ALA A 95 -32.16 -7.74 5.90
C ALA A 95 -33.24 -7.43 4.84
N LYS A 96 -33.48 -6.15 4.53
CA LYS A 96 -34.46 -5.76 3.51
C LYS A 96 -34.03 -6.21 2.12
N GLU A 97 -32.75 -6.04 1.79
CA GLU A 97 -32.15 -6.47 0.52
C GLU A 97 -32.14 -8.00 0.40
N ILE A 98 -31.83 -8.73 1.49
CA ILE A 98 -31.93 -10.20 1.52
C ILE A 98 -33.36 -10.66 1.20
N ASN A 99 -34.37 -10.01 1.79
CA ASN A 99 -35.77 -10.39 1.56
C ASN A 99 -36.18 -10.26 0.09
N THR A 100 -35.57 -9.33 -0.65
CA THR A 100 -35.80 -9.14 -2.09
C THR A 100 -35.00 -10.07 -3.01
N MET A 101 -34.05 -10.84 -2.48
CA MET A 101 -33.27 -11.78 -3.29
C MET A 101 -34.12 -12.97 -3.75
N ASP A 102 -33.84 -13.44 -4.95
CA ASP A 102 -34.39 -14.69 -5.49
C ASP A 102 -33.60 -15.90 -4.96
N ILE A 103 -33.76 -16.18 -3.66
CA ILE A 103 -33.17 -17.33 -2.97
C ILE A 103 -34.20 -18.00 -2.06
N PRO A 104 -34.03 -19.30 -1.73
CA PRO A 104 -34.94 -20.00 -0.83
C PRO A 104 -35.04 -19.33 0.56
N GLU A 105 -36.23 -19.37 1.15
CA GLU A 105 -36.54 -18.69 2.42
C GLU A 105 -35.63 -19.12 3.58
N TRP A 106 -35.30 -20.41 3.68
CA TRP A 106 -34.37 -20.92 4.69
C TRP A 106 -32.97 -20.30 4.58
N LYS A 107 -32.54 -19.97 3.35
CA LYS A 107 -31.25 -19.32 3.09
C LYS A 107 -31.30 -17.83 3.46
N LYS A 108 -32.44 -17.16 3.23
CA LYS A 108 -32.67 -15.78 3.70
C LYS A 108 -32.56 -15.68 5.21
N GLN A 109 -33.25 -16.56 5.93
CA GLN A 109 -33.24 -16.60 7.40
C GLN A 109 -31.83 -16.82 7.95
N ARG A 110 -31.06 -17.74 7.34
CA ARG A 110 -29.67 -17.97 7.71
C ARG A 110 -28.82 -16.71 7.53
N LEU A 111 -28.92 -16.01 6.39
CA LEU A 111 -28.16 -14.79 6.14
C LEU A 111 -28.53 -13.66 7.11
N ILE A 112 -29.82 -13.51 7.44
CA ILE A 112 -30.29 -12.52 8.43
C ILE A 112 -29.72 -12.85 9.82
N ALA A 113 -29.72 -14.12 10.23
CA ALA A 113 -29.14 -14.54 11.50
C ALA A 113 -27.62 -14.35 11.56
N GLU A 114 -26.90 -14.59 10.45
CA GLU A 114 -25.45 -14.34 10.34
C GLU A 114 -25.13 -12.83 10.47
N LEU A 115 -25.98 -11.95 9.92
CA LEU A 115 -25.87 -10.51 10.16
C LEU A 115 -26.07 -10.19 11.64
N GLU A 116 -27.12 -10.67 12.30
CA GLU A 116 -27.39 -10.29 13.69
C GLU A 116 -26.33 -10.76 14.69
N THR A 117 -25.65 -11.87 14.40
CA THR A 117 -24.69 -12.51 15.32
C THR A 117 -23.26 -11.98 15.21
N SER A 118 -22.85 -11.38 14.09
CA SER A 118 -21.48 -10.89 13.92
C SER A 118 -21.36 -9.36 13.84
N ALA A 119 -21.15 -8.72 14.99
CA ALA A 119 -20.85 -7.29 15.06
C ALA A 119 -19.50 -6.92 14.41
N GLU A 120 -18.60 -7.89 14.22
CA GLU A 120 -17.27 -7.69 13.66
C GLU A 120 -17.25 -7.77 12.13
N PHE A 121 -18.04 -8.68 11.54
CA PHE A 121 -18.15 -8.84 10.08
C PHE A 121 -19.22 -7.93 9.45
N ASN A 122 -19.96 -7.16 10.25
CA ASN A 122 -21.04 -6.28 9.79
C ASN A 122 -20.63 -4.83 9.52
N LYS A 123 -19.34 -4.57 9.28
CA LYS A 123 -18.84 -3.22 9.06
C LYS A 123 -18.56 -3.00 7.57
N PRO A 124 -18.75 -1.78 7.06
CA PRO A 124 -18.27 -1.46 5.73
C PRO A 124 -16.75 -1.66 5.66
N VAL A 125 -16.28 -2.17 4.53
CA VAL A 125 -14.85 -2.45 4.28
C VAL A 125 -14.42 -1.87 2.93
N MET A 126 -13.14 -1.53 2.84
CA MET A 126 -12.52 -1.08 1.60
C MET A 126 -11.90 -2.29 0.93
N ILE A 127 -12.36 -2.56 -0.29
CA ILE A 127 -11.78 -3.60 -1.14
C ILE A 127 -11.15 -2.97 -2.37
N TYR A 128 -10.17 -3.65 -2.95
CA TYR A 128 -9.63 -3.26 -4.25
C TYR A 128 -10.76 -3.15 -5.27
N SER A 129 -10.63 -2.21 -6.18
CA SER A 129 -11.60 -1.95 -7.22
C SER A 129 -11.24 -2.71 -8.48
N ALA A 130 -12.24 -3.04 -9.30
CA ALA A 130 -12.05 -3.52 -10.65
C ALA A 130 -11.37 -2.51 -11.59
N LEU A 131 -11.17 -1.27 -11.16
CA LEU A 131 -10.76 -0.16 -12.02
C LEU A 131 -9.24 0.05 -12.00
N SER A 132 -8.61 -0.08 -13.16
CA SER A 132 -7.18 0.18 -13.34
C SER A 132 -6.94 1.33 -14.31
N PHE A 133 -5.87 2.09 -14.07
CA PHE A 133 -5.44 3.18 -14.94
C PHE A 133 -4.14 2.78 -15.62
N GLN A 134 -4.21 2.46 -16.90
CA GLN A 134 -3.03 2.06 -17.66
C GLN A 134 -2.20 3.26 -18.10
N LYS A 135 -0.88 3.07 -18.01
CA LYS A 135 0.12 4.02 -18.49
C LYS A 135 -0.12 4.42 -19.95
N ASP A 136 -0.41 3.45 -20.82
CA ASP A 136 -0.63 3.70 -22.24
C ASP A 136 -1.83 4.61 -22.49
N SER A 137 -2.92 4.44 -21.74
CA SER A 137 -4.07 5.34 -21.78
C SER A 137 -3.68 6.76 -21.34
N ILE A 138 -2.94 6.90 -20.25
CA ILE A 138 -2.46 8.21 -19.75
C ILE A 138 -1.60 8.93 -20.80
N PHE A 139 -0.68 8.23 -21.47
CA PHE A 139 0.14 8.81 -22.54
C PHE A 139 -0.67 9.10 -23.82
N LYS A 140 -1.56 8.19 -24.21
CA LYS A 140 -2.43 8.36 -25.39
C LYS A 140 -3.31 9.59 -25.27
N TYR A 141 -3.95 9.78 -24.12
CA TYR A 141 -4.82 10.93 -23.86
C TYR A 141 -4.07 12.13 -23.27
N LYS A 142 -2.76 12.01 -23.07
CA LYS A 142 -1.86 13.05 -22.56
C LYS A 142 -2.35 13.68 -21.25
N THR A 143 -2.97 12.89 -20.39
CA THR A 143 -3.51 13.37 -19.12
C THR A 143 -3.41 12.32 -18.05
N ALA A 144 -2.91 12.73 -16.89
CA ALA A 144 -2.87 11.92 -15.67
C ALA A 144 -4.10 12.15 -14.79
N PHE A 145 -5.11 12.87 -15.30
CA PHE A 145 -6.33 13.20 -14.56
C PHE A 145 -7.22 11.97 -14.41
N ILE A 146 -7.24 11.39 -13.21
CA ILE A 146 -8.04 10.20 -12.90
C ILE A 146 -9.45 10.52 -12.46
N GLY A 147 -9.73 11.75 -12.03
CA GLY A 147 -11.06 12.17 -11.64
C GLY A 147 -11.04 13.36 -10.68
N SER A 148 -12.22 13.76 -10.21
CA SER A 148 -12.36 14.86 -9.24
C SER A 148 -12.81 14.32 -7.89
N CYS A 149 -12.23 14.85 -6.81
CA CYS A 149 -12.64 14.52 -5.46
C CYS A 149 -14.10 14.92 -5.24
N ILE A 150 -14.93 13.99 -4.78
CA ILE A 150 -16.35 14.20 -4.45
C ILE A 150 -16.54 14.21 -2.95
N LYS A 151 -15.84 13.36 -2.21
CA LYS A 151 -15.95 13.29 -0.76
C LYS A 151 -14.64 12.90 -0.08
N LYS A 152 -14.59 13.21 1.21
CA LYS A 152 -13.52 12.83 2.14
C LYS A 152 -14.12 11.90 3.17
N ASP A 153 -13.54 10.72 3.32
CA ASP A 153 -13.97 9.74 4.30
C ASP A 153 -12.77 9.30 5.12
N SER A 154 -12.90 9.26 6.45
CA SER A 154 -11.85 8.76 7.32
C SER A 154 -12.35 7.68 8.28
N VAL A 155 -13.64 7.37 8.28
CA VAL A 155 -14.28 6.64 9.39
C VAL A 155 -14.83 5.30 8.93
N THR A 156 -15.24 5.19 7.67
CA THR A 156 -16.26 4.20 7.30
C THR A 156 -15.74 2.79 7.10
N ALA A 157 -14.46 2.57 6.79
CA ALA A 157 -14.04 1.23 6.39
C ALA A 157 -12.59 0.82 6.68
N MET A 158 -12.46 -0.41 7.15
CA MET A 158 -11.20 -1.12 7.36
C MET A 158 -10.79 -1.81 6.04
N MET A 159 -9.50 -1.90 5.76
CA MET A 159 -9.02 -2.78 4.68
C MET A 159 -9.16 -4.23 5.11
N GLN A 160 -9.64 -5.08 4.21
CA GLN A 160 -9.92 -6.50 4.48
C GLN A 160 -8.66 -7.33 4.78
N THR A 161 -7.46 -6.78 4.62
CA THR A 161 -6.20 -7.54 4.57
C THR A 161 -5.35 -7.56 5.83
N ASP A 162 -5.63 -6.81 6.90
CA ASP A 162 -4.69 -6.76 8.04
C ASP A 162 -5.27 -6.91 9.44
N SER A 163 -4.58 -7.79 10.17
CA SER A 163 -4.77 -8.16 11.55
C SER A 163 -4.53 -7.00 12.53
N LEU A 164 -5.36 -6.98 13.58
CA LEU A 164 -5.09 -6.54 14.96
C LEU A 164 -5.17 -5.07 15.40
N VAL A 165 -5.29 -4.04 14.55
CA VAL A 165 -5.76 -2.73 15.04
C VAL A 165 -6.53 -1.99 13.94
N PRO A 166 -7.85 -1.71 14.12
CA PRO A 166 -8.58 -0.88 13.18
C PRO A 166 -8.02 0.54 13.19
N ARG A 167 -7.24 0.89 12.18
CA ARG A 167 -6.83 2.28 11.96
C ARG A 167 -7.82 2.92 11.00
N SER A 168 -8.43 4.01 11.45
CA SER A 168 -9.16 4.95 10.62
C SER A 168 -8.22 5.45 9.51
N GLU A 169 -8.33 4.87 8.33
CA GLU A 169 -7.60 5.33 7.15
C GLU A 169 -8.37 6.47 6.48
N LYS A 170 -7.61 7.42 5.92
CA LYS A 170 -8.16 8.55 5.17
C LYS A 170 -8.31 8.16 3.71
N TRP A 171 -9.46 8.49 3.13
CA TRP A 171 -9.85 8.12 1.79
C TRP A 171 -10.49 9.30 1.05
N PHE A 172 -10.17 9.42 -0.23
CA PHE A 172 -10.84 10.35 -1.13
C PHE A 172 -11.77 9.60 -2.05
N GLY A 173 -13.07 9.84 -1.92
CA GLY A 173 -14.06 9.35 -2.87
C GLY A 173 -14.09 10.24 -4.11
N PHE A 174 -14.04 9.65 -5.30
CA PHE A 174 -14.01 10.34 -6.58
C PHE A 174 -14.79 9.56 -7.65
N LYS A 175 -15.15 10.26 -8.74
CA LYS A 175 -15.67 9.63 -9.96
C LYS A 175 -14.54 9.50 -10.97
N PRO A 176 -14.26 8.29 -11.47
CA PRO A 176 -13.15 8.06 -12.36
C PRO A 176 -13.38 8.65 -13.74
N ASN A 177 -12.29 9.06 -14.38
CA ASN A 177 -12.27 9.40 -15.79
C ASN A 177 -12.27 8.12 -16.62
N MET A 178 -13.46 7.70 -17.06
CA MET A 178 -13.66 6.46 -17.83
C MET A 178 -12.94 6.45 -19.19
N LYS A 179 -12.44 7.59 -19.68
CA LYS A 179 -11.60 7.62 -20.89
C LYS A 179 -10.23 6.97 -20.66
N LEU A 180 -9.72 7.04 -19.43
CA LEU A 180 -8.42 6.46 -19.04
C LEU A 180 -8.57 5.08 -18.42
N ALA A 181 -9.70 4.85 -17.77
CA ALA A 181 -9.90 3.70 -16.92
C ALA A 181 -10.23 2.44 -17.72
N LEU A 182 -9.68 1.32 -17.29
CA LEU A 182 -10.07 -0.02 -17.74
C LEU A 182 -10.75 -0.75 -16.59
N ILE A 183 -11.78 -1.51 -16.94
CA ILE A 183 -12.52 -2.32 -15.97
C ILE A 183 -12.02 -3.75 -16.10
N ASN A 184 -11.39 -4.25 -15.05
CA ASN A 184 -11.05 -5.65 -14.87
C ASN A 184 -12.33 -6.45 -14.62
N GLN A 185 -12.75 -7.21 -15.63
CA GLN A 185 -13.98 -8.01 -15.57
C GLN A 185 -13.89 -9.20 -14.61
N ASN A 186 -12.69 -9.56 -14.15
CA ASN A 186 -12.48 -10.70 -13.26
C ASN A 186 -12.66 -10.35 -11.77
N PHE A 187 -12.94 -9.09 -11.46
CA PHE A 187 -13.17 -8.67 -10.09
C PHE A 187 -14.46 -9.27 -9.52
N LYS A 188 -14.35 -9.95 -8.36
CA LYS A 188 -15.49 -10.53 -7.65
C LYS A 188 -15.69 -9.82 -6.32
N LEU A 189 -16.93 -9.40 -6.10
CA LEU A 189 -17.36 -8.88 -4.81
C LEU A 189 -17.37 -10.02 -3.77
N PRO A 190 -16.95 -9.78 -2.52
CA PRO A 190 -17.10 -10.75 -1.44
C PRO A 190 -18.56 -11.19 -1.27
N GLU A 191 -18.76 -12.46 -0.89
CA GLU A 191 -20.11 -12.97 -0.62
C GLU A 191 -20.80 -12.16 0.49
N ASN A 192 -22.10 -11.92 0.35
CA ASN A 192 -22.93 -11.17 1.30
C ASN A 192 -22.59 -9.67 1.42
N TYR A 193 -21.78 -9.13 0.54
CA TYR A 193 -21.51 -7.69 0.44
C TYR A 193 -22.21 -7.07 -0.77
N VAL A 194 -22.46 -5.77 -0.68
CA VAL A 194 -22.92 -4.90 -1.77
C VAL A 194 -22.08 -3.64 -1.81
N TYR A 195 -22.02 -2.98 -2.96
CA TYR A 195 -21.42 -1.65 -3.03
C TYR A 195 -22.20 -0.69 -2.13
N ALA A 196 -21.48 0.05 -1.28
CA ALA A 196 -22.10 1.05 -0.41
C ALA A 196 -22.50 2.30 -1.19
N ASP A 197 -21.75 2.63 -2.25
CA ASP A 197 -22.02 3.75 -3.14
C ASP A 197 -21.42 3.55 -4.55
N ASP A 198 -21.64 4.54 -5.41
CA ASP A 198 -21.13 4.58 -6.78
C ASP A 198 -19.74 5.22 -6.90
N LEU A 199 -19.05 5.46 -5.78
CA LEU A 199 -17.77 6.17 -5.77
C LEU A 199 -16.59 5.20 -5.77
N TYR A 200 -15.49 5.68 -6.31
CA TYR A 200 -14.19 5.02 -6.21
C TYR A 200 -13.35 5.78 -5.20
N TYR A 201 -12.43 5.08 -4.57
CA TYR A 201 -11.66 5.64 -3.48
C TYR A 201 -10.18 5.48 -3.71
N VAL A 202 -9.40 6.43 -3.20
CA VAL A 202 -7.94 6.43 -3.29
C VAL A 202 -7.36 6.97 -1.98
N LYS A 203 -6.18 6.48 -1.58
CA LYS A 203 -5.50 6.98 -0.39
C LYS A 203 -4.80 8.32 -0.70
N PRO A 204 -4.64 9.21 0.31
CA PRO A 204 -3.89 10.44 0.15
C PRO A 204 -2.44 10.25 -0.30
N ALA A 205 -1.81 9.12 0.04
CA ALA A 205 -0.43 8.85 -0.35
C ALA A 205 -0.27 8.59 -1.86
N ASP A 206 -1.34 8.16 -2.53
CA ASP A 206 -1.31 7.73 -3.94
C ASP A 206 -1.66 8.85 -4.92
N ILE A 207 -1.99 10.04 -4.43
CA ILE A 207 -2.44 11.16 -5.25
C ILE A 207 -1.42 12.28 -5.28
N LYS A 208 -1.35 12.99 -6.40
CA LYS A 208 -0.51 14.18 -6.55
C LYS A 208 -1.33 15.46 -6.55
N LEU A 209 -0.91 16.41 -5.72
CA LEU A 209 -1.41 17.79 -5.76
C LEU A 209 -0.46 18.68 -6.57
N GLY A 210 -1.01 19.60 -7.36
CA GLY A 210 -0.23 20.55 -8.15
C GLY A 210 -0.27 20.36 -9.67
N GLY A 211 -1.22 19.56 -10.18
CA GLY A 211 -1.47 19.41 -11.60
C GLY A 211 -0.75 18.23 -12.24
N GLU A 212 -0.88 18.11 -13.57
CA GLU A 212 -0.34 16.97 -14.32
C GLU A 212 1.18 16.80 -14.19
N PRO A 213 1.68 15.56 -14.14
CA PRO A 213 3.11 15.27 -14.14
C PRO A 213 3.86 15.96 -15.28
N SER A 214 4.95 16.66 -14.95
CA SER A 214 5.75 17.41 -15.93
C SER A 214 6.30 16.56 -17.08
N ILE A 215 6.40 15.24 -16.90
CA ILE A 215 6.83 14.31 -17.96
C ILE A 215 5.83 14.26 -19.13
N LEU A 216 4.53 14.46 -18.87
CA LEU A 216 3.51 14.57 -19.92
C LEU A 216 3.66 15.89 -20.71
N LYS A 217 4.17 16.95 -20.06
CA LYS A 217 4.47 18.24 -20.70
C LYS A 217 5.73 18.20 -21.57
N LYS A 218 6.73 17.37 -21.23
CA LYS A 218 7.98 17.24 -22.00
C LYS A 218 7.81 16.52 -23.34
N ALA A 219 6.86 15.59 -23.45
CA ALA A 219 6.57 14.89 -24.72
C ALA A 219 6.17 15.83 -25.88
N VAL A 220 5.83 17.10 -25.58
CA VAL A 220 5.51 18.13 -26.58
C VAL A 220 6.75 18.72 -27.23
N LYS A 221 7.93 18.69 -26.60
CA LYS A 221 9.14 19.35 -27.10
C LYS A 221 10.04 18.50 -28.00
N THR A 222 9.77 17.20 -28.13
CA THR A 222 10.64 16.27 -28.89
C THR A 222 10.09 15.92 -30.28
N LYS A 223 9.35 16.84 -30.89
CA LYS A 223 9.08 16.87 -32.34
C LYS A 223 9.34 18.29 -32.85
N LEU A 224 10.60 18.60 -33.08
CA LEU A 224 11.08 19.61 -34.02
C LEU A 224 12.18 18.97 -34.84
#